data_AF-A0ABD6CQH7-F1
#
_entry.id   AF-A0ABD6CQH7-F1
#
_cell.length_a   1.000
_cell.length_b   1.000
_cell.length_c   1.000
_cell.angle_alpha   90.00
_cell.angle_beta   90.00
_cell.angle_gamma   90.00
#
_symmetry.space_group_name_H-M   'P 1'
#
loop_
_entity.id
_entity.type
_entity.pdbx_description
1 polymer ?
#
loop_
_entity_poly.entity_id
_entity_poly.type
_entity_poly.pdbx_seq_one_letter_code
_entity_poly.pdbx_strand_id
1 'polypeptide(L)'
;MQEMRIESTDERQRLWENLLEETDENAKSKALDDAARYYCRMRGDVAGYGNGKIEELLRAADDRGSLTASEIAEILDARELRVQYNTAIDLGED
;
A
#
# COMPACT_ATOMS: atom_id res chain seq x y z
N MET A 1 25.16 0.45 18.96
CA MET A 1 23.93 -0.10 18.36
C MET A 1 23.08 -0.59 19.51
N GLN A 2 21.85 -0.08 19.70
CA GLN A 2 20.95 -0.65 20.70
C GLN A 2 20.31 -1.91 20.10
N GLU A 3 20.35 -3.02 20.82
CA GLU A 3 19.71 -4.26 20.42
C GLU A 3 18.24 -4.24 20.90
N MET A 4 17.30 -4.30 19.96
CA MET A 4 15.88 -4.39 20.28
C MET A 4 15.49 -5.87 20.38
N ARG A 5 15.07 -6.30 21.57
CA ARG A 5 14.57 -7.67 21.78
C ARG A 5 13.04 -7.67 21.72
N ILE A 6 12.52 -8.35 20.70
CA ILE A 6 11.08 -8.53 20.49
C ILE A 6 10.74 -9.98 20.85
N GLU A 7 9.75 -10.18 21.72
CA GLU A 7 9.26 -11.53 22.06
C GLU A 7 8.75 -12.25 20.78
N SER A 8 8.91 -13.56 20.66
CA SER A 8 8.39 -14.27 19.48
C SER A 8 7.10 -14.98 19.83
N THR A 9 6.05 -14.73 19.05
CA THR A 9 4.81 -15.52 19.05
C THR A 9 4.64 -16.16 17.68
N ASP A 10 3.85 -17.23 17.57
CA ASP A 10 3.57 -17.90 16.29
C ASP A 10 2.97 -16.92 15.27
N GLU A 11 2.06 -16.06 15.72
CA GLU A 11 1.47 -15.00 14.89
C GLU A 11 2.53 -14.04 14.37
N ARG A 12 3.45 -13.60 15.23
CA ARG A 12 4.54 -12.68 14.86
C ARG A 12 5.51 -13.33 13.86
N GLN A 13 5.77 -14.63 14.00
CA GLN A 13 6.59 -15.37 13.04
C GLN A 13 5.95 -15.36 11.65
N ARG A 14 4.66 -15.68 11.55
CA ARG A 14 3.92 -15.63 10.28
C ARG A 14 3.90 -14.23 9.68
N LEU A 15 3.69 -13.20 10.50
CA LEU A 15 3.74 -11.81 10.02
C LEU A 15 5.11 -11.46 9.43
N TRP A 16 6.19 -11.91 10.05
CA TRP A 16 7.54 -11.67 9.53
C TRP A 16 7.83 -12.46 8.25
N GLU A 17 7.33 -13.68 8.12
CA GLU A 17 7.45 -14.48 6.89
C GLU A 17 6.75 -13.79 5.72
N ASN A 18 5.49 -13.37 5.91
CA ASN A 18 4.75 -12.61 4.90
C ASN A 18 5.47 -11.30 4.55
N LEU A 19 6.06 -10.62 5.53
CA LEU A 19 6.77 -9.37 5.30
C LEU A 19 8.00 -9.58 4.41
N LEU A 20 8.77 -10.65 4.65
CA LEU A 20 9.93 -10.99 3.81
C LEU A 20 9.51 -11.30 2.37
N GLU A 21 8.42 -12.05 2.20
CA GLU A 21 7.88 -12.39 0.88
C GLU A 21 7.41 -11.15 0.11
N GLU A 22 6.62 -10.28 0.75
CA GLU A 22 6.04 -9.10 0.09
C GLU A 22 7.06 -7.99 -0.19
N THR A 23 8.10 -7.88 0.65
CA THR A 23 9.17 -6.89 0.47
C THR A 23 10.32 -7.37 -0.40
N ASP A 24 10.37 -8.67 -0.73
CA ASP A 24 11.53 -9.33 -1.37
C ASP A 24 12.85 -9.14 -0.60
N GLU A 25 12.75 -8.95 0.72
CA GLU A 25 13.89 -8.75 1.60
C GLU A 25 14.37 -10.07 2.21
N ASN A 26 15.68 -10.21 2.34
CA ASN A 26 16.29 -11.41 2.94
C ASN A 26 16.43 -11.32 4.47
N ALA A 27 16.28 -10.12 5.05
CA ALA A 27 16.53 -9.87 6.47
C ALA A 27 15.29 -9.25 7.14
N LYS A 28 14.87 -9.85 8.27
CA LYS A 28 13.70 -9.38 9.05
C LYS A 28 13.82 -7.92 9.47
N SER A 29 15.03 -7.47 9.85
CA SER A 29 15.26 -6.08 10.23
C SER A 29 14.97 -5.10 9.09
N LYS A 30 15.41 -5.43 7.86
CA LYS A 30 15.19 -4.57 6.70
C LYS A 30 13.72 -4.56 6.27
N ALA A 31 13.08 -5.73 6.25
CA ALA A 31 11.66 -5.85 6.00
C ALA A 31 10.83 -5.02 7.01
N LEU A 32 11.19 -5.08 8.31
CA LEU A 32 10.54 -4.29 9.37
C LEU A 32 10.76 -2.79 9.18
N ASP A 33 11.96 -2.37 8.82
CA ASP A 33 12.25 -0.97 8.51
C ASP A 33 11.38 -0.46 7.34
N ASP A 34 11.23 -1.27 6.28
CA ASP A 34 10.41 -0.91 5.12
C ASP A 34 8.92 -0.86 5.47
N ALA A 35 8.43 -1.80 6.27
CA ALA A 35 7.07 -1.77 6.81
C ALA A 35 6.81 -0.51 7.65
N ALA A 36 7.75 -0.15 8.52
CA ALA A 36 7.65 1.04 9.36
C ALA A 36 7.65 2.32 8.51
N ARG A 37 8.54 2.41 7.51
CA ARG A 37 8.57 3.54 6.56
C ARG A 37 7.27 3.65 5.79
N TYR A 38 6.73 2.53 5.31
CA TYR A 38 5.46 2.49 4.60
C TYR A 38 4.32 3.01 5.47
N TYR A 39 4.21 2.51 6.71
CA TYR A 39 3.19 2.98 7.65
C TYR A 39 3.29 4.49 7.91
N CYS A 40 4.48 5.01 8.18
CA CYS A 40 4.69 6.44 8.42
C CYS A 40 4.32 7.30 7.19
N ARG A 41 4.64 6.86 5.96
CA ARG A 41 4.26 7.55 4.72
C ARG A 41 2.76 7.53 4.49
N MET A 42 2.11 6.40 4.76
CA MET A 42 0.68 6.24 4.53
C MET A 42 -0.15 7.04 5.52
N ARG A 43 0.17 6.91 6.81
CA ARG A 43 -0.54 7.60 7.89
C ARG A 43 -0.28 9.10 7.88
N GLY A 44 0.96 9.52 7.65
CA GLY A 44 1.36 10.90 7.92
C GLY A 44 1.34 11.24 9.41
N ASP A 45 1.39 12.53 9.73
CA ASP A 45 1.43 13.07 11.10
C ASP A 45 2.54 12.47 11.98
N VAL A 46 3.56 11.89 11.33
CA VAL A 46 4.81 11.46 11.95
C VAL A 46 5.87 12.50 11.60
N ALA A 47 6.68 12.88 12.60
CA ALA A 47 7.74 13.86 12.41
C ALA A 47 8.63 13.45 11.21
N GLY A 48 8.71 14.33 10.21
CA GLY A 48 9.48 14.10 8.98
C GLY A 48 8.72 13.45 7.80
N TYR A 49 7.46 13.05 7.97
CA TYR A 49 6.65 12.44 6.89
C TYR A 49 5.52 13.34 6.36
N GLY A 50 5.24 14.48 7.01
CA GLY A 50 4.22 15.43 6.55
C GLY A 50 2.80 14.86 6.57
N ASN A 51 1.96 15.34 5.65
CA ASN A 51 0.62 14.82 5.43
C ASN A 51 0.73 13.46 4.74
N GLY A 52 0.01 12.45 5.25
CA GLY A 52 0.11 11.08 4.76
C GLY A 52 -0.59 10.88 3.43
N LYS A 53 -0.23 9.80 2.71
CA LYS A 53 -0.90 9.45 1.44
C LYS A 53 -2.40 9.23 1.57
N ILE A 54 -2.87 8.74 2.72
CA ILE A 54 -4.31 8.58 2.98
C ILE A 54 -4.99 9.95 3.05
N GLU A 55 -4.37 10.93 3.68
CA GLU A 55 -4.92 12.28 3.75
C GLU A 55 -4.90 12.97 2.39
N GLU A 56 -3.81 12.82 1.63
CA GLU A 56 -3.70 13.28 0.25
C GLU A 56 -4.85 12.71 -0.61
N LEU A 57 -5.13 11.41 -0.47
CA LEU A 57 -6.22 10.74 -1.16
C LEU A 57 -7.59 11.33 -0.79
N LEU A 58 -7.86 11.52 0.50
CA LEU A 58 -9.14 12.06 0.98
C LEU A 58 -9.36 13.50 0.51
N ARG A 59 -8.32 14.34 0.54
CA ARG A 59 -8.39 15.70 0.01
C ARG A 59 -8.65 15.71 -1.49
N ALA A 60 -7.94 14.88 -2.25
CA ALA A 60 -8.16 14.79 -3.70
C ALA A 60 -9.58 14.32 -4.06
N ALA A 61 -10.16 13.41 -3.26
CA ALA A 61 -11.53 12.97 -3.44
C ALA A 61 -12.56 14.08 -3.11
N ASP A 62 -12.32 14.86 -2.06
CA ASP A 62 -13.17 16.00 -1.69
C ASP A 62 -13.13 17.11 -2.75
N ASP A 63 -11.93 17.45 -3.23
CA ASP A 63 -11.71 18.52 -4.23
C ASP A 63 -12.30 18.18 -5.60
N ARG A 64 -12.23 16.91 -6.03
CA ARG A 64 -12.64 16.46 -7.37
C ARG A 64 -14.02 15.81 -7.40
N GLY A 65 -14.57 15.45 -6.25
CA GLY A 65 -15.83 14.70 -6.09
C GLY A 65 -15.74 13.20 -6.38
N SER A 66 -14.79 12.75 -7.19
CA SER A 66 -14.49 11.33 -7.43
C SER A 66 -13.08 11.12 -7.94
N LEU A 67 -12.51 9.93 -7.70
CA LEU A 67 -11.22 9.51 -8.23
C LEU A 67 -11.36 8.17 -8.96
N THR A 68 -10.64 8.04 -10.07
CA THR A 68 -10.47 6.78 -10.80
C THR A 68 -9.46 5.86 -10.10
N ALA A 69 -9.47 4.57 -10.44
CA ALA A 69 -8.51 3.61 -9.89
C ALA A 69 -7.05 4.00 -10.18
N SER A 70 -6.75 4.57 -11.35
CA SER A 70 -5.40 5.05 -11.69
C SER A 70 -4.98 6.24 -10.84
N GLU A 71 -5.87 7.21 -10.59
CA GLU A 71 -5.56 8.34 -9.70
C GLU A 71 -5.32 7.87 -8.26
N ILE A 72 -6.10 6.90 -7.78
CA ILE A 72 -5.89 6.30 -6.46
C ILE A 72 -4.53 5.60 -6.39
N ALA A 73 -4.17 4.83 -7.42
CA ALA A 73 -2.90 4.12 -7.49
C ALA A 73 -1.69 5.06 -7.52
N GLU A 74 -1.79 6.16 -8.27
CA GLU A 74 -0.77 7.21 -8.32
C GLU A 74 -0.56 7.87 -6.95
N ILE A 75 -1.64 8.20 -6.24
CA ILE A 75 -1.55 8.83 -4.91
C ILE A 75 -0.92 7.86 -3.89
N LEU A 76 -1.39 6.62 -3.87
CA LEU A 76 -0.95 5.62 -2.89
C LEU A 76 0.37 4.93 -3.27
N ASP A 77 0.99 5.27 -4.40
CA ASP A 77 2.14 4.53 -4.95
C ASP A 77 1.87 3.01 -4.97
N ALA A 78 0.62 2.66 -5.28
CA ALA A 78 0.13 1.30 -5.29
C ALA A 78 0.31 0.70 -6.69
N ARG A 79 0.52 -0.62 -6.77
CA ARG A 79 0.50 -1.32 -8.07
C ARG A 79 -0.87 -1.12 -8.72
N GLU A 80 -0.91 -0.56 -9.93
CA GLU A 80 -2.15 -0.38 -10.69
C GLU A 80 -2.87 -1.73 -10.87
N LEU A 81 -4.19 -1.73 -10.69
CA LEU A 81 -5.03 -2.88 -10.99
C LEU A 81 -5.09 -3.09 -12.51
N ARG A 82 -4.70 -4.27 -12.98
CA ARG A 82 -4.84 -4.63 -14.40
C ARG A 82 -6.33 -4.73 -14.77
N VAL A 83 -6.84 -3.76 -15.53
CA VAL A 83 -8.22 -3.80 -16.05
C VAL A 83 -8.25 -4.59 -17.36
N GLN A 84 -9.08 -5.62 -17.44
CA GLN A 84 -9.46 -6.27 -18.70
C GLN A 84 -10.92 -5.90 -18.97
N TYR A 85 -11.21 -5.28 -20.13
CA TYR A 85 -12.58 -5.06 -20.58
C TYR A 85 -12.89 -6.02 -21.73
N ASN A 86 -14.12 -6.54 -21.76
CA ASN A 86 -14.63 -7.31 -22.89
C ASN A 86 -15.90 -6.61 -23.41
N THR A 87 -15.87 -6.22 -24.67
CA THR A 87 -17.03 -5.62 -25.35
C THR A 87 -17.65 -6.66 -26.25
N ALA A 88 -18.84 -7.14 -25.89
CA ALA A 88 -19.67 -7.94 -26.77
C ALA A 88 -20.68 -7.01 -27.47
N ILE A 89 -20.69 -7.03 -28.80
CA ILE A 89 -21.72 -6.38 -29.62
C ILE A 89 -22.57 -7.51 -30.19
N ASP A 90 -23.85 -7.52 -29.84
CA ASP A 90 -24.84 -8.41 -30.42
C ASP A 90 -25.69 -7.60 -31.42
N LEU A 91 -25.75 -8.06 -32.67
CA LEU A 91 -26.60 -7.49 -33.71
C LEU A 91 -27.69 -8.52 -33.98
N GLY A 92 -28.93 -8.20 -33.66
CA GLY A 92 -30.07 -9.07 -33.96
C GLY A 92 -30.18 -9.31 -35.47
N GLU A 93 -30.34 -10.57 -35.85
CA GLU A 93 -30.62 -10.96 -37.24
C GLU A 93 -32.08 -10.61 -37.57
N ASP A 94 -32.29 -9.83 -38.63
CA ASP A 94 -33.62 -9.60 -39.25
C ASP A 94 -34.07 -10.83 -40.08
#